data_AF-A0A3E4MTM4-F1
#
_entry.id   AF-A0A3E4MTM4-F1
#
_cell.length_a   1.000
_cell.length_b   1.000
_cell.length_c   1.000
_cell.angle_alpha   90.00
_cell.angle_beta   90.00
_cell.angle_gamma   90.00
#
_symmetry.space_group_name_H-M   'P 1'
#
loop_
_entity.id
_entity.type
_entity.pdbx_description
1 polymer ?
#
loop_
_entity_poly.entity_id
_entity_poly.type
_entity_poly.pdbx_seq_one_letter_code
_entity_poly.pdbx_strand_id
1 'polypeptide(L)'
;MSKEIFVAFATQKGGIGKSTVTALAASYLHNVKGYNVAVVDCDDPQHSIHGLREHEMGLIDSSTYFKALACDHFRRIKKNAYTIVKSNAVNALDDAERMIATEDVKPDVVFFDMPGTLRSNGVIKTLSQMDYIFTPLSADRFVVESTLKFVTMFRDRLMTTGQAKT
;
A
#
# COMPACT_ATOMS: atom_id res chain seq x y z
N MET A 1 6.75 21.52 -6.69
CA MET A 1 6.88 20.32 -5.82
C MET A 1 5.81 19.35 -6.24
N SER A 2 6.18 18.15 -6.68
CA SER A 2 5.20 17.09 -6.95
C SER A 2 4.65 16.61 -5.60
N LYS A 3 3.32 16.69 -5.45
CA LYS A 3 2.61 16.10 -4.32
C LYS A 3 2.74 14.57 -4.40
N GLU A 4 2.90 13.92 -3.26
CA GLU A 4 2.94 12.46 -3.12
C GLU A 4 1.63 11.85 -3.63
N ILE A 5 1.72 10.76 -4.41
CA ILE A 5 0.54 10.08 -4.95
C ILE A 5 0.12 8.96 -3.99
N PHE A 6 -1.10 9.04 -3.47
CA PHE A 6 -1.66 8.03 -2.56
C PHE A 6 -2.45 6.98 -3.34
N VAL A 7 -2.04 5.72 -3.18
CA VAL A 7 -2.61 4.59 -3.95
C VAL A 7 -3.06 3.49 -3.00
N ALA A 8 -4.27 2.97 -3.19
CA ALA A 8 -4.75 1.79 -2.45
C ALA A 8 -5.15 0.65 -3.40
N PHE A 9 -4.79 -0.58 -3.02
CA PHE A 9 -5.42 -1.78 -3.56
C PHE A 9 -6.52 -2.21 -2.60
N ALA A 10 -7.78 -2.03 -2.99
CA ALA A 10 -8.91 -2.15 -2.06
C ALA A 10 -10.10 -2.88 -2.67
N THR A 11 -10.60 -3.87 -1.93
CA THR A 11 -11.84 -4.63 -2.23
C THR A 11 -12.47 -5.12 -0.93
N GLN A 12 -13.74 -5.54 -1.01
CA GLN A 12 -14.50 -6.07 0.13
C GLN A 12 -14.19 -7.57 0.43
N LYS A 13 -13.42 -8.25 -0.43
CA LYS A 13 -13.15 -9.69 -0.25
C LYS A 13 -11.71 -9.89 0.24
N GLY A 14 -11.57 -10.65 1.32
CA GLY A 14 -10.27 -11.13 1.78
C GLY A 14 -9.66 -12.13 0.78
N GLY A 15 -8.33 -12.27 0.80
CA GLY A 15 -7.65 -13.36 0.07
C GLY A 15 -7.56 -13.23 -1.46
N ILE A 16 -7.94 -12.09 -2.05
CA ILE A 16 -7.86 -11.88 -3.51
C ILE A 16 -6.50 -11.32 -3.99
N GLY A 17 -5.52 -11.19 -3.09
CA GLY A 17 -4.17 -10.73 -3.42
C GLY A 17 -3.90 -9.22 -3.32
N LYS A 18 -4.66 -8.46 -2.53
CA LYS A 18 -4.42 -7.00 -2.32
C LYS A 18 -2.97 -6.74 -1.89
N SER A 19 -2.56 -7.29 -0.76
CA SER A 19 -1.20 -7.14 -0.21
C SER A 19 -0.12 -7.65 -1.16
N THR A 20 -0.40 -8.74 -1.88
CA THR A 20 0.50 -9.28 -2.91
C THR A 20 0.72 -8.28 -4.03
N VAL A 21 -0.35 -7.72 -4.60
CA VAL A 21 -0.25 -6.74 -5.68
C VAL A 21 0.37 -5.44 -5.18
N THR A 22 0.06 -5.00 -3.95
CA THR A 22 0.72 -3.86 -3.29
C THR A 22 2.23 -4.07 -3.21
N ALA A 23 2.69 -5.21 -2.68
CA ALA A 23 4.11 -5.51 -2.54
C ALA A 23 4.84 -5.61 -3.90
N LEU A 24 4.20 -6.22 -4.90
CA LEU A 24 4.74 -6.32 -6.25
C LEU A 24 4.84 -4.95 -6.94
N ALA A 25 3.78 -4.13 -6.85
CA ALA A 25 3.77 -2.80 -7.43
C ALA A 25 4.82 -1.89 -6.77
N ALA A 26 4.88 -1.89 -5.44
CA ALA A 26 5.87 -1.13 -4.68
C ALA A 26 7.31 -1.55 -5.05
N SER A 27 7.57 -2.85 -5.06
CA SER A 27 8.89 -3.40 -5.42
C SER A 27 9.29 -3.07 -6.86
N TYR A 28 8.37 -3.16 -7.81
CA TYR A 28 8.66 -2.85 -9.21
C TYR A 28 8.94 -1.36 -9.41
N LEU A 29 8.10 -0.49 -8.85
CA LEU A 29 8.28 0.96 -8.98
C LEU A 29 9.59 1.42 -8.33
N HIS A 30 9.93 0.86 -7.16
CA HIS A 30 11.15 1.24 -6.44
C HIS A 30 12.42 0.65 -7.08
N ASN A 31 12.46 -0.67 -7.26
CA ASN A 31 13.69 -1.38 -7.65
C ASN A 31 13.96 -1.36 -9.15
N VAL A 32 12.92 -1.18 -9.98
CA VAL A 32 13.04 -1.24 -11.45
C VAL A 32 12.84 0.13 -12.08
N LYS A 33 11.85 0.91 -11.62
CA LYS A 33 11.55 2.23 -12.21
C LYS A 33 12.24 3.39 -11.51
N GLY A 34 12.81 3.17 -10.33
CA GLY A 34 13.59 4.17 -9.61
C GLY A 34 12.75 5.20 -8.85
N TYR A 35 11.43 5.04 -8.76
CA TYR A 35 10.57 5.91 -7.93
C TYR A 35 10.85 5.70 -6.45
N ASN A 36 10.73 6.73 -5.63
CA ASN A 36 10.73 6.62 -4.19
C ASN A 36 9.35 6.12 -3.76
N VAL A 37 9.30 4.98 -3.10
CA VAL A 37 8.05 4.36 -2.68
C VAL A 37 8.02 4.28 -1.17
N ALA A 38 6.83 4.37 -0.58
CA ALA A 38 6.56 3.94 0.77
C ALA A 38 5.29 3.08 0.80
N VAL A 39 5.16 2.23 1.82
CA VAL A 39 3.96 1.43 2.06
C VAL A 39 3.48 1.66 3.50
N VAL A 40 2.18 1.92 3.66
CA VAL A 40 1.49 1.94 4.95
C VAL A 40 0.63 0.67 5.02
N ASP A 41 1.08 -0.28 5.81
CA ASP A 41 0.43 -1.58 6.00
C ASP A 41 -0.68 -1.42 7.06
N CYS A 42 -1.92 -1.28 6.59
CA CYS A 42 -3.08 -0.94 7.41
C CYS A 42 -3.92 -2.16 7.82
N ASP A 43 -3.53 -3.37 7.41
CA ASP A 43 -4.29 -4.61 7.66
C ASP A 43 -4.00 -5.13 9.08
N ASP A 44 -4.47 -4.42 10.10
CA ASP A 44 -4.35 -4.81 11.52
C ASP A 44 -5.37 -5.92 11.86
N PRO A 45 -4.95 -7.07 12.43
CA PRO A 45 -3.62 -7.40 12.97
C PRO A 45 -2.69 -8.21 12.05
N GLN A 46 -3.04 -8.44 10.79
CA GLN A 46 -2.28 -9.32 9.89
C GLN A 46 -0.92 -8.74 9.46
N HIS A 47 -0.85 -7.46 9.13
CA HIS A 47 0.34 -6.73 8.63
C HIS A 47 1.23 -7.55 7.70
N SER A 48 0.63 -8.14 6.68
CA SER A 48 1.28 -9.18 5.87
C SER A 48 2.53 -8.68 5.13
N ILE A 49 2.55 -7.42 4.70
CA ILE A 49 3.68 -6.84 3.98
C ILE A 49 4.82 -6.53 4.96
N HIS A 50 4.50 -5.98 6.13
CA HIS A 50 5.51 -5.77 7.16
C HIS A 50 6.10 -7.10 7.65
N GLY A 51 5.26 -8.12 7.88
CA GLY A 51 5.72 -9.44 8.28
C GLY A 51 6.66 -10.07 7.24
N LEU A 52 6.37 -9.87 5.94
CA LEU A 52 7.25 -10.29 4.86
C LEU A 52 8.63 -9.59 4.92
N ARG A 53 8.65 -8.28 5.22
CA ARG A 53 9.90 -7.52 5.40
C ARG A 53 10.69 -7.98 6.63
N GLU A 54 10.04 -8.25 7.76
CA GLU A 54 10.71 -8.78 8.95
C GLU A 54 11.37 -10.13 8.65
N HIS A 55 10.66 -11.02 7.94
CA HIS A 55 11.21 -12.30 7.53
C HIS A 55 12.38 -12.15 6.54
N GLU A 56 12.27 -11.26 5.55
CA GLU A 56 13.35 -10.93 4.61
C GLU A 56 14.59 -10.42 5.35
N MET A 57 14.42 -9.50 6.30
CA MET A 57 15.52 -8.96 7.12
C MET A 57 16.18 -10.05 7.97
N GLY A 58 15.41 -10.98 8.55
CA GLY A 58 15.96 -12.12 9.30
C GLY A 58 16.79 -13.06 8.41
N LEU A 59 16.36 -13.32 7.17
CA LEU A 59 17.13 -14.10 6.21
C LEU A 59 18.42 -13.40 5.79
N ILE A 60 18.35 -12.10 5.52
CA ILE A 60 19.53 -11.29 5.21
C ILE A 60 20.50 -11.31 6.39
N ASP A 61 20.02 -11.14 7.63
CA ASP A 61 20.92 -11.08 8.78
C ASP A 61 21.62 -12.42 9.09
N SER A 62 20.91 -13.53 8.90
CA SER A 62 21.40 -14.87 9.21
C SER A 62 22.37 -15.47 8.19
N SER A 63 22.58 -14.85 7.03
CA SER A 63 23.35 -15.44 5.93
C SER A 63 24.26 -14.44 5.23
N THR A 64 25.57 -14.70 5.25
CA THR A 64 26.57 -13.91 4.50
C THR A 64 26.26 -13.87 3.01
N TYR A 65 25.71 -14.94 2.45
CA TYR A 65 25.28 -14.99 1.06
C TYR A 65 24.16 -13.97 0.77
N PHE A 66 23.12 -13.93 1.60
CA PHE A 66 22.03 -12.97 1.42
C PHE A 66 22.47 -11.52 1.73
N LYS A 67 23.40 -11.30 2.68
CA LYS A 67 24.03 -9.98 2.91
C LYS A 67 24.74 -9.47 1.66
N ALA A 68 25.53 -10.33 1.01
CA ALA A 68 26.24 -9.96 -0.21
C ALA A 68 25.27 -9.58 -1.35
N LEU A 69 24.23 -10.41 -1.56
CA LEU A 69 23.20 -10.12 -2.56
C LEU A 69 22.47 -8.80 -2.31
N ALA A 70 22.10 -8.52 -1.04
CA ALA A 70 21.46 -7.27 -0.67
C ALA A 70 22.38 -6.06 -0.90
N CYS A 71 23.67 -6.18 -0.54
CA CYS A 71 24.66 -5.12 -0.76
C CYS A 71 24.82 -4.79 -2.25
N ASP A 72 24.98 -5.82 -3.09
CA ASP A 72 25.11 -5.64 -4.54
C ASP A 72 23.84 -5.05 -5.15
N HIS A 73 22.66 -5.47 -4.66
CA HIS A 73 21.39 -4.90 -5.06
C HIS A 73 21.32 -3.39 -4.77
N PHE A 74 21.56 -2.97 -3.52
CA PHE A 74 21.49 -1.56 -3.12
C PHE A 74 22.54 -0.69 -3.82
N ARG A 75 23.75 -1.23 -4.06
CA ARG A 75 24.77 -0.56 -4.88
C ARG A 75 24.32 -0.35 -6.31
N ARG A 76 23.66 -1.35 -6.92
CA ARG A 76 23.17 -1.28 -8.30
C ARG A 76 22.03 -0.28 -8.45
N ILE A 77 21.04 -0.30 -7.55
CA ILE A 77 19.90 0.63 -7.63
C ILE A 77 20.21 2.02 -7.06
N LYS A 78 21.31 2.16 -6.29
CA LYS A 78 21.75 3.39 -5.62
C LYS A 78 20.69 3.99 -4.69
N LYS A 79 19.90 3.12 -4.06
CA LYS A 79 18.79 3.47 -3.16
C LYS A 79 18.73 2.45 -2.03
N ASN A 80 18.28 2.89 -0.87
CA ASN A 80 17.91 1.99 0.23
C ASN A 80 16.59 1.28 -0.09
N ALA A 81 16.25 0.24 0.67
CA ALA A 81 14.93 -0.36 0.60
C ALA A 81 13.84 0.68 0.90
N TYR A 82 12.68 0.55 0.27
CA TYR A 82 11.53 1.41 0.57
C TYR A 82 11.00 1.14 1.99
N THR A 83 10.48 2.19 2.61
CA THR A 83 9.92 2.17 3.97
C THR A 83 8.56 1.46 3.99
N ILE A 84 8.34 0.66 5.02
CA ILE A 84 7.05 0.03 5.33
C ILE A 84 6.66 0.43 6.76
N VAL A 85 5.52 1.10 6.90
CA VAL A 85 4.98 1.55 8.18
C VAL A 85 3.83 0.64 8.59
N LYS A 86 3.92 0.01 9.77
CA LYS A 86 2.77 -0.67 10.42
C LYS A 86 1.77 0.39 10.89
N SER A 87 0.50 0.27 10.50
CA SER A 87 -0.56 1.20 10.88
C SER A 87 -1.92 0.49 10.92
N ASN A 88 -3.01 1.23 11.06
CA ASN A 88 -4.37 0.72 10.90
C ASN A 88 -5.18 1.71 10.06
N ALA A 89 -6.37 1.30 9.62
CA ALA A 89 -7.19 2.12 8.74
C ALA A 89 -7.59 3.49 9.33
N VAL A 90 -7.56 3.68 10.65
CA VAL A 90 -7.90 4.96 11.31
C VAL A 90 -6.70 5.91 11.29
N ASN A 91 -5.51 5.40 11.59
CA ASN A 91 -4.28 6.19 11.75
C ASN A 91 -3.46 6.29 10.45
N ALA A 92 -3.83 5.55 9.41
CA ALA A 92 -3.07 5.41 8.17
C ALA A 92 -2.57 6.73 7.57
N LEU A 93 -3.44 7.74 7.50
CA LEU A 93 -3.09 9.05 6.93
C LEU A 93 -2.12 9.81 7.84
N ASP A 94 -2.37 9.83 9.15
CA ASP A 94 -1.50 10.50 10.13
C ASP A 94 -0.11 9.85 10.17
N ASP A 95 -0.04 8.53 10.09
CA ASP A 95 1.21 7.78 10.04
C ASP A 95 1.96 8.00 8.72
N ALA A 96 1.24 8.11 7.59
CA ALA A 96 1.81 8.48 6.30
C ALA A 96 2.41 9.88 6.34
N GLU A 97 1.66 10.88 6.83
CA GLU A 97 2.11 12.26 6.95
C GLU A 97 3.34 12.38 7.86
N ARG A 98 3.35 11.67 8.98
CA ARG A 98 4.50 11.61 9.89
C ARG A 98 5.73 11.05 9.20
N MET A 99 5.59 9.91 8.51
CA MET A 99 6.68 9.29 7.76
C MET A 99 7.22 10.25 6.70
N ILE A 100 6.33 10.84 5.89
CA ILE A 100 6.69 11.82 4.86
C ILE A 100 7.42 12.99 5.49
N ALA A 101 6.98 13.54 6.62
CA ALA A 101 7.64 14.67 7.27
C ALA A 101 9.07 14.34 7.72
N THR A 102 9.31 13.13 8.21
CA THR A 102 10.61 12.70 8.78
C THR A 102 11.60 12.14 7.77
N GLU A 103 11.16 11.67 6.61
CA GLU A 103 12.05 11.09 5.59
C GLU A 103 12.91 12.14 4.89
N ASP A 104 14.20 11.85 4.74
CA ASP A 104 15.14 12.69 3.96
C ASP A 104 14.76 12.74 2.48
N VAL A 105 14.31 11.59 1.95
CA VAL A 105 13.89 11.44 0.56
C VAL A 105 12.39 11.20 0.53
N LYS A 106 11.62 12.19 0.05
CA LYS A 106 10.16 12.08 -0.01
C LYS A 106 9.73 11.00 -1.01
N PRO A 107 8.73 10.17 -0.67
CA PRO A 107 8.18 9.18 -1.60
C PRO A 107 7.44 9.88 -2.74
N ASP A 108 7.61 9.39 -3.97
CA ASP A 108 6.77 9.79 -5.10
C ASP A 108 5.39 9.14 -5.00
N VAL A 109 5.34 7.91 -4.46
CA VAL A 109 4.13 7.10 -4.32
C VAL A 109 4.06 6.48 -2.92
N VAL A 110 2.91 6.62 -2.26
CA VAL A 110 2.60 5.95 -1.00
C VAL A 110 1.47 4.96 -1.22
N PHE A 111 1.77 3.68 -1.02
CA PHE A 111 0.76 2.63 -1.08
C PHE A 111 0.13 2.40 0.28
N PHE A 112 -1.18 2.19 0.30
CA PHE A 112 -1.96 1.84 1.48
C PHE A 112 -2.50 0.42 1.31
N ASP A 113 -2.00 -0.53 2.12
CA ASP A 113 -2.52 -1.90 2.14
C ASP A 113 -3.71 -1.97 3.08
N MET A 114 -4.90 -1.78 2.50
CA MET A 114 -6.13 -1.65 3.27
C MET A 114 -6.70 -3.02 3.67
N PRO A 115 -7.34 -3.11 4.86
CA PRO A 115 -7.99 -4.33 5.29
C PRO A 115 -9.10 -4.73 4.32
N GLY A 116 -9.38 -6.04 4.25
CA GLY A 116 -10.37 -6.60 3.31
C GLY A 116 -11.83 -6.25 3.61
N THR A 117 -12.13 -5.45 4.62
CA THR A 117 -13.50 -5.12 5.05
C THR A 117 -13.72 -3.61 5.08
N LEU A 118 -14.81 -3.19 4.45
CA LEU A 118 -15.28 -1.80 4.49
C LEU A 118 -15.98 -1.40 5.79
N ARG A 119 -16.29 -2.38 6.64
CA ARG A 119 -16.99 -2.12 7.91
C ARG A 119 -16.06 -1.64 9.01
N SER A 120 -14.76 -1.79 8.83
CA SER A 120 -13.78 -1.32 9.81
C SER A 120 -13.75 0.20 9.84
N ASN A 121 -13.68 0.75 11.05
CA ASN A 121 -13.55 2.18 11.27
C ASN A 121 -12.34 2.74 10.51
N GLY A 122 -12.48 3.92 9.92
CA GLY A 122 -11.41 4.59 9.18
C GLY A 122 -11.25 4.18 7.71
N VAL A 123 -11.67 2.97 7.30
CA VAL A 123 -11.42 2.47 5.93
C VAL A 123 -12.00 3.38 4.85
N ILE A 124 -13.26 3.79 5.00
CA ILE A 124 -13.94 4.68 4.04
C ILE A 124 -13.26 6.05 3.99
N LYS A 125 -12.91 6.61 5.15
CA LYS A 125 -12.25 7.92 5.26
C LYS A 125 -10.87 7.90 4.60
N THR A 126 -10.08 6.88 4.87
CA THR A 126 -8.73 6.72 4.29
C THR A 126 -8.82 6.51 2.79
N LEU A 127 -9.71 5.63 2.32
CA LEU A 127 -9.89 5.41 0.88
C LEU A 127 -10.38 6.67 0.15
N SER A 128 -11.17 7.54 0.79
CA SER A 128 -11.62 8.80 0.15
C SER A 128 -10.51 9.83 -0.05
N GLN A 129 -9.33 9.65 0.56
CA GLN A 129 -8.17 10.51 0.38
C GLN A 129 -7.17 9.95 -0.65
N MET A 130 -7.44 8.77 -1.23
CA MET A 130 -6.55 8.17 -2.22
C MET A 130 -6.72 8.88 -3.58
N ASP A 131 -5.60 9.15 -4.25
CA ASP A 131 -5.62 9.64 -5.63
C ASP A 131 -6.04 8.51 -6.60
N TYR A 132 -5.63 7.28 -6.30
CA TYR A 132 -6.01 6.09 -7.08
C TYR A 132 -6.43 4.93 -6.18
N ILE A 133 -7.56 4.32 -6.53
CA ILE A 133 -8.02 3.05 -5.95
C ILE A 133 -8.03 1.99 -7.05
N PHE A 134 -7.24 0.94 -6.87
CA PHE A 134 -7.24 -0.24 -7.73
C PHE A 134 -7.99 -1.38 -7.04
N THR A 135 -8.92 -2.01 -7.74
CA THR A 135 -9.76 -3.07 -7.19
C THR A 135 -9.44 -4.39 -7.89
N PRO A 136 -8.49 -5.19 -7.39
CA PRO A 136 -8.14 -6.47 -8.00
C PRO A 136 -9.36 -7.39 -8.09
N LEU A 137 -9.43 -8.15 -9.19
CA LEU A 137 -10.56 -9.00 -9.55
C LEU A 137 -10.02 -10.36 -10.00
N SER A 138 -10.63 -11.44 -9.53
CA SER A 138 -10.44 -12.78 -10.09
C SER A 138 -11.70 -13.21 -10.85
N ALA A 139 -11.56 -14.18 -11.74
CA ALA A 139 -12.67 -14.77 -12.51
C ALA A 139 -13.57 -15.70 -11.66
N ASP A 140 -13.85 -15.31 -10.42
CA ASP A 140 -14.77 -15.98 -9.51
C ASP A 140 -16.04 -15.14 -9.38
N ARG A 141 -17.21 -15.78 -9.56
CA ARG A 141 -18.50 -15.08 -9.54
C ARG A 141 -18.71 -14.26 -8.27
N PHE A 142 -18.38 -14.81 -7.10
CA PHE A 142 -18.58 -14.12 -5.83
C PHE A 142 -17.61 -12.94 -5.67
N VAL A 143 -16.38 -13.05 -6.20
CA VAL A 143 -15.44 -11.92 -6.27
C VAL A 143 -16.01 -10.82 -7.16
N VAL A 144 -16.49 -11.15 -8.36
CA VAL A 144 -17.06 -10.17 -9.30
C VAL A 144 -18.25 -9.44 -8.68
N GLU A 145 -19.21 -10.16 -8.11
CA GLU A 145 -20.40 -9.56 -7.48
C GLU A 145 -20.02 -8.66 -6.29
N SER A 146 -19.06 -9.06 -5.46
CA SER A 146 -18.58 -8.27 -4.32
C SER A 146 -17.81 -7.02 -4.77
N THR A 147 -16.96 -7.16 -5.78
CA THR A 147 -16.20 -6.05 -6.37
C THR A 147 -17.12 -5.01 -7.01
N LEU A 148 -18.15 -5.43 -7.76
CA LEU A 148 -19.13 -4.50 -8.34
C LEU A 148 -19.89 -3.71 -7.26
N LYS A 149 -20.29 -4.36 -6.16
CA LYS A 149 -20.92 -3.69 -5.01
C LYS A 149 -19.99 -2.66 -4.36
N PHE A 150 -18.72 -3.03 -4.18
CA PHE A 150 -17.69 -2.13 -3.66
C PHE A 150 -17.55 -0.89 -4.56
N VAL A 151 -17.32 -1.08 -5.87
CA VAL A 151 -17.12 0.02 -6.81
C VAL A 151 -18.35 0.92 -6.91
N THR A 152 -19.56 0.34 -6.93
CA THR A 152 -20.81 1.09 -6.94
C THR A 152 -20.96 1.95 -5.68
N MET A 153 -20.66 1.39 -4.50
CA MET A 153 -20.69 2.14 -3.24
C MET A 153 -19.71 3.32 -3.27
N PHE A 154 -18.48 3.10 -3.74
CA PHE A 154 -17.46 4.16 -3.87
C PHE A 154 -17.91 5.27 -4.83
N ARG A 155 -18.38 4.89 -6.02
CA ARG A 155 -18.88 5.84 -7.01
C ARG A 155 -20.02 6.69 -6.45
N ASP A 156 -21.01 6.04 -5.84
CA ASP A 156 -22.27 6.70 -5.46
C ASP A 156 -22.17 7.49 -4.14
N ARG A 157 -21.23 7.15 -3.25
CA ARG A 157 -21.10 7.78 -1.93
C ARG A 157 -19.87 8.66 -1.74
N LEU A 158 -18.81 8.45 -2.54
CA LEU A 158 -17.51 9.09 -2.32
C LEU A 158 -17.03 9.89 -3.53
N MET A 159 -17.35 9.47 -4.76
CA MET A 159 -16.98 10.24 -5.95
C MET A 159 -18.01 11.33 -6.30
N THR A 160 -19.29 11.06 -6.15
CA THR A 160 -20.39 12.01 -6.47
C THR A 160 -20.61 13.07 -5.39
N THR A 161 -20.31 12.78 -4.13
CA THR A 161 -20.37 13.75 -3.02
C THR A 161 -19.30 14.83 -3.10
N GLY A 162 -18.26 14.64 -3.92
CA GLY A 162 -17.22 15.64 -4.24
C GLY A 162 -17.63 16.74 -5.23
N GLN A 163 -18.88 16.77 -5.72
CA GLN A 163 -19.37 17.88 -6.54
C GLN A 163 -19.84 19.12 -5.76
N ALA A 164 -19.71 19.15 -4.43
CA ALA A 164 -19.84 20.39 -3.68
C ALA A 164 -18.49 21.14 -3.66
N LYS A 165 -18.13 21.76 -4.78
CA LYS A 165 -17.24 22.93 -4.75
C LYS A 165 -18.05 24.10 -4.20
N THR A 166 -17.69 24.57 -3.02
CA THR A 166 -17.81 25.99 -2.65
C THR A 166 -16.43 26.59 -2.70
#